data_AF-A0A316T784-F1
#
_entry.id   AF-A0A316T784-F1
#
_cell.length_a   1.000
_cell.length_b   1.000
_cell.length_c   1.000
_cell.angle_alpha   90.00
_cell.angle_beta   90.00
_cell.angle_gamma   90.00
#
_symmetry.space_group_name_H-M   'P 1'
#
loop_
_entity.id
_entity.type
_entity.pdbx_description
1 polymer ?
#
loop_
_entity_poly.entity_id
_entity_poly.type
_entity_poly.pdbx_seq_one_letter_code
_entity_poly.pdbx_strand_id
1 'polypeptide(L)'
;NFEKALRFADPETAQKLKSYQEQTLKNYHYQKNEEIYQQAMEQLKSATQSPSFIRIMSILEKVPEHKDAKEKIQFCQEKVYQSAIQEFQTSSTVTSFHSVLSLLEEIPDYKDAKDKIELCKEKIEQARYVPIYSSAKELLESNNLADLQIARAKLEKIINYLDAKELLKQCEIKITEAEKKMQREIEQQYQEKLRRKKKITIIAILIVILAVLITVGIIIFSVVISPSMKYNQAISDFNNRNYLEAAELFSKAGSYQDSSHYL
;
A
#
# COMPACT_ATOMS: atom_id res chain seq x y z
N ASN A 1 4.49 78.05 14.99
CA ASN A 1 5.19 79.35 14.82
C ASN A 1 5.60 79.67 13.38
N PHE A 2 5.85 78.68 12.49
CA PHE A 2 6.18 78.93 11.07
C PHE A 2 5.04 79.60 10.27
N GLU A 3 3.78 79.16 10.44
CA GLU A 3 2.62 79.79 9.77
C GLU A 3 2.42 81.26 10.16
N LYS A 4 2.71 81.62 11.42
CA LYS A 4 2.70 83.01 11.87
C LYS A 4 3.81 83.80 11.18
N ALA A 5 5.02 83.26 11.06
CA ALA A 5 6.14 83.90 10.36
C ALA A 5 5.84 84.14 8.87
N LEU A 6 5.18 83.20 8.19
CA LEU A 6 4.74 83.37 6.80
C LEU A 6 3.66 84.45 6.63
N ARG A 7 2.76 84.60 7.61
CA ARG A 7 1.63 85.54 7.55
C ARG A 7 2.05 87.01 7.62
N PHE A 8 3.19 87.30 8.27
CA PHE A 8 3.69 88.66 8.47
C PHE A 8 4.96 88.97 7.65
N ALA A 9 5.48 88.02 6.88
CA ALA A 9 6.64 88.21 6.01
C ALA A 9 6.24 88.89 4.69
N ASP A 10 7.11 89.75 4.16
CA ASP A 10 7.00 90.25 2.79
C ASP A 10 7.14 89.09 1.76
N PRO A 11 6.74 89.27 0.49
CA PRO A 11 6.74 88.19 -0.51
C PRO A 11 8.09 87.50 -0.69
N GLU A 12 9.21 88.24 -0.65
CA GLU A 12 10.54 87.69 -0.85
C GLU A 12 10.97 86.84 0.37
N THR A 13 10.75 87.37 1.57
CA THR A 13 11.03 86.64 2.82
C THR A 13 10.13 85.40 2.96
N ALA A 14 8.85 85.51 2.60
CA ALA A 14 7.93 84.38 2.63
C ALA A 14 8.36 83.26 1.64
N GLN A 15 8.87 83.63 0.46
CA GLN A 15 9.40 82.66 -0.51
C GLN A 15 10.68 81.98 -0.01
N LYS A 16 11.61 82.73 0.59
CA LYS A 16 12.82 82.16 1.24
C LYS A 16 12.45 81.18 2.36
N LEU A 17 11.50 81.55 3.24
CA LEU A 17 11.04 80.67 4.32
C LEU A 17 10.43 79.36 3.79
N LYS A 18 9.62 79.42 2.72
CA LYS A 18 9.11 78.21 2.05
C LYS A 18 10.23 77.34 1.50
N SER A 19 11.21 77.93 0.81
CA SER A 19 12.36 77.18 0.28
C SER A 19 13.18 76.50 1.38
N TYR A 20 13.39 77.15 2.53
CA TYR A 20 14.07 76.53 3.67
C TYR A 20 13.27 75.39 4.29
N GLN A 21 11.95 75.52 4.39
CA GLN A 21 11.09 74.43 4.86
C GLN A 21 11.17 73.23 3.91
N GLU A 22 11.06 73.46 2.60
CA GLU A 22 11.19 72.42 1.57
C GLU A 22 12.55 71.72 1.65
N GLN A 23 13.65 72.49 1.77
CA GLN A 23 14.99 71.93 1.88
C GLN A 23 15.18 71.13 3.18
N THR A 24 14.64 71.61 4.30
CA THR A 24 14.67 70.90 5.59
C THR A 24 13.92 69.59 5.50
N LEU A 25 12.72 69.61 4.89
CA LEU A 25 11.91 68.41 4.70
C LEU A 25 12.60 67.42 3.77
N LYS A 26 13.21 67.88 2.68
CA LYS A 26 14.02 67.06 1.77
C LYS A 26 15.20 66.39 2.48
N ASN A 27 15.93 67.15 3.31
CA ASN A 27 17.05 66.63 4.09
C ASN A 27 16.58 65.59 5.13
N TYR A 28 15.46 65.85 5.80
CA TYR A 28 14.85 64.91 6.74
C TYR A 28 14.48 63.58 6.06
N HIS A 29 13.81 63.63 4.90
CA HIS A 29 13.48 62.43 4.14
C HIS A 29 14.73 61.69 3.65
N TYR A 30 15.75 62.43 3.18
CA TYR A 30 17.02 61.84 2.78
C TYR A 30 17.69 61.09 3.93
N GLN A 31 17.77 61.69 5.11
CA GLN A 31 18.38 61.07 6.29
C GLN A 31 17.63 59.80 6.72
N LYS A 32 16.29 59.84 6.73
CA LYS A 32 15.47 58.66 7.04
C LYS A 32 15.71 57.53 6.04
N ASN A 33 15.80 57.84 4.75
CA ASN A 33 16.09 56.83 3.73
C ASN A 33 17.51 56.28 3.86
N GLU A 34 18.48 57.13 4.23
CA GLU A 34 19.86 56.74 4.49
C GLU A 34 19.97 55.75 5.66
N GLU A 35 19.24 55.97 6.75
CA GLU A 35 19.21 55.05 7.90
C GLU A 35 18.70 53.65 7.50
N ILE A 36 17.60 53.58 6.76
CA ILE A 36 17.03 52.32 6.25
C ILE A 36 18.02 51.62 5.33
N TYR A 37 18.64 52.37 4.42
CA TYR A 37 19.62 51.84 3.49
C TYR A 37 20.86 51.29 4.22
N GLN A 38 21.41 52.03 5.19
CA GLN A 38 22.56 51.57 5.98
C GLN A 38 22.23 50.32 6.80
N GLN A 39 21.02 50.22 7.35
CA GLN A 39 20.55 49.01 8.02
C GLN A 39 20.56 47.80 7.08
N ALA A 40 20.10 47.96 5.85
CA ALA A 40 20.13 46.89 4.84
C ALA A 40 21.57 46.51 4.46
N MET A 41 22.46 47.50 4.30
CA MET A 41 23.86 47.26 3.94
C MET A 41 24.64 46.53 5.03
N GLU A 42 24.35 46.84 6.29
CA GLU A 42 24.98 46.13 7.42
C GLU A 42 24.55 44.66 7.46
N GLN A 43 23.27 44.36 7.23
CA GLN A 43 22.78 42.99 7.12
C GLN A 43 23.41 42.26 5.91
N LEU A 44 23.56 42.95 4.78
CA LEU A 44 24.13 42.40 3.55
C LEU A 44 25.58 41.91 3.73
N LYS A 45 26.39 42.58 4.57
CA LYS A 45 27.78 42.15 4.86
C LYS A 45 27.88 40.76 5.47
N SER A 46 26.85 40.33 6.20
CA SER A 46 26.81 39.05 6.93
C SER A 46 25.87 38.02 6.28
N ALA A 47 25.21 38.38 5.18
CA ALA A 47 24.22 37.53 4.55
C ALA A 47 24.86 36.36 3.79
N THR A 48 24.50 35.13 4.18
CA THR A 48 25.01 33.90 3.54
C THR A 48 23.89 32.96 3.07
N GLN A 49 22.64 33.22 3.44
CA GLN A 49 21.49 32.34 3.20
C GLN A 49 20.31 33.10 2.61
N SER A 50 19.47 32.41 1.84
CA SER A 50 18.31 32.99 1.14
C SER A 50 17.35 33.79 2.03
N PRO A 51 16.98 33.35 3.26
CA PRO A 51 16.12 34.14 4.15
C PRO A 51 16.69 35.51 4.51
N SER A 52 18.03 35.62 4.63
CA SER A 52 18.69 36.90 4.88
C SER A 52 18.56 37.84 3.69
N PHE A 53 18.75 37.33 2.46
CA PHE A 53 18.60 38.12 1.24
C PHE A 53 17.16 38.60 1.03
N ILE A 54 16.16 37.74 1.28
CA ILE A 54 14.73 38.12 1.22
C ILE A 54 14.42 39.25 2.21
N ARG A 55 14.91 39.14 3.45
CA ARG A 55 14.74 40.20 4.45
C ARG A 55 15.38 41.52 4.01
N ILE A 56 16.58 41.47 3.44
CA ILE A 56 17.29 42.66 2.95
C ILE A 56 16.51 43.32 1.81
N MET A 57 15.98 42.55 0.86
CA MET A 57 15.12 43.06 -0.20
C MET A 57 13.93 43.83 0.37
N SER A 58 13.19 43.24 1.31
CA SER A 58 12.03 43.88 1.96
C SER A 58 12.39 45.20 2.68
N ILE A 59 13.62 45.33 3.19
CA ILE A 59 14.09 46.60 3.77
C ILE A 59 14.38 47.62 2.66
N LEU A 60 15.08 47.22 1.59
CA LEU A 60 15.46 48.09 0.49
C LEU A 60 14.26 48.55 -0.37
N GLU A 61 13.23 47.73 -0.49
CA GLU A 61 11.97 48.05 -1.17
C GLU A 61 11.23 49.25 -0.54
N LYS A 62 11.56 49.61 0.70
CA LYS A 62 11.03 50.83 1.35
C LYS A 62 11.69 52.10 0.82
N VAL A 63 12.86 51.98 0.17
CA VAL A 63 13.68 53.09 -0.32
C VAL A 63 14.25 52.82 -1.73
N PRO A 64 13.44 52.43 -2.72
CA PRO A 64 13.93 51.90 -4.00
C PRO A 64 14.66 52.95 -4.86
N GLU A 65 14.34 54.24 -4.69
CA GLU A 65 15.01 55.34 -5.42
C GLU A 65 16.24 55.89 -4.68
N HIS A 66 16.58 55.36 -3.50
CA HIS A 66 17.71 55.84 -2.72
C HIS A 66 19.00 55.14 -3.14
N LYS A 67 19.96 55.91 -3.67
CA LYS A 67 21.27 55.40 -4.10
C LYS A 67 21.12 54.23 -5.09
N ASP A 68 21.86 53.14 -4.89
CA ASP A 68 21.87 51.90 -5.67
C ASP A 68 20.94 50.82 -5.08
N ALA A 69 19.92 51.20 -4.29
CA ALA A 69 19.00 50.24 -3.65
C ALA A 69 18.40 49.24 -4.64
N LYS A 70 18.00 49.68 -5.85
CA LYS A 70 17.53 48.80 -6.94
C LYS A 70 18.56 47.75 -7.34
N GLU A 71 19.83 48.13 -7.50
CA GLU A 71 20.91 47.21 -7.85
C GLU A 71 21.16 46.20 -6.73
N LYS A 72 21.07 46.64 -5.46
CA LYS A 72 21.19 45.78 -4.29
C LYS A 72 20.01 44.81 -4.13
N ILE A 73 18.79 45.24 -4.45
CA ILE A 73 17.61 44.35 -4.53
C ILE A 73 17.87 43.28 -5.60
N GLN A 74 18.30 43.68 -6.79
CA GLN A 74 18.58 42.75 -7.89
C GLN A 74 19.71 41.75 -7.53
N PHE A 75 20.75 42.20 -6.81
CA PHE A 75 21.78 41.32 -6.28
C PHE A 75 21.21 40.26 -5.32
N CYS A 76 20.31 40.67 -4.41
CA CYS A 76 19.66 39.74 -3.48
C CYS A 76 18.75 38.76 -4.21
N GLN A 77 17.98 39.24 -5.21
CA GLN A 77 17.16 38.39 -6.07
C GLN A 77 18.01 37.33 -6.78
N GLU A 78 19.17 37.70 -7.32
CA GLU A 78 20.09 36.74 -7.94
C GLU A 78 20.58 35.68 -6.96
N LYS A 79 20.88 36.05 -5.71
CA LYS A 79 21.31 35.08 -4.67
C LYS A 79 20.20 34.11 -4.30
N VAL A 80 18.98 34.58 -4.13
CA VAL A 80 17.81 33.74 -3.86
C VAL A 80 17.55 32.81 -5.05
N TYR A 81 17.56 33.34 -6.27
CA TYR A 81 17.37 32.59 -7.50
C TYR A 81 18.42 31.48 -7.65
N GLN A 82 19.71 31.79 -7.50
CA GLN A 82 20.79 30.79 -7.59
C GLN A 82 20.62 29.66 -6.58
N SER A 83 20.27 29.99 -5.32
CA SER A 83 19.99 29.00 -4.28
C SER A 83 18.81 28.10 -4.68
N ALA A 84 17.71 28.70 -5.17
CA ALA A 84 16.52 27.97 -5.57
C ALA A 84 16.80 27.02 -6.75
N ILE A 85 17.54 27.46 -7.76
CA ILE A 85 17.91 26.63 -8.91
C ILE A 85 18.85 25.48 -8.52
N GLN A 86 19.82 25.74 -7.64
CA GLN A 86 20.71 24.69 -7.13
C GLN A 86 19.93 23.61 -6.37
N GLU A 87 19.02 24.01 -5.49
CA GLU A 87 18.17 23.09 -4.74
C GLU A 87 17.18 22.36 -5.68
N PHE A 88 16.65 23.03 -6.69
CA PHE A 88 15.79 22.41 -7.71
C PHE A 88 16.49 21.27 -8.47
N GLN A 89 17.76 21.47 -8.85
CA GLN A 89 18.54 20.48 -9.59
C GLN A 89 18.85 19.21 -8.79
N THR A 90 18.93 19.33 -7.46
CA THR A 90 19.26 18.22 -6.55
C THR A 90 18.03 17.63 -5.85
N SER A 91 16.87 18.26 -6.00
CA SER A 91 15.61 17.85 -5.40
C SER A 91 15.03 16.59 -6.04
N SER A 92 14.57 15.68 -5.19
CA SER A 92 13.84 14.47 -5.58
C SER A 92 12.57 14.23 -4.75
N THR A 93 12.28 15.11 -3.79
CA THR A 93 11.19 14.95 -2.83
C THR A 93 10.20 16.10 -2.90
N VAL A 94 8.95 15.84 -2.52
CA VAL A 94 7.91 16.87 -2.42
C VAL A 94 8.37 18.01 -1.50
N THR A 95 8.98 17.70 -0.35
CA THR A 95 9.45 18.69 0.63
C THR A 95 10.53 19.60 0.05
N SER A 96 11.54 19.04 -0.63
CA SER A 96 12.62 19.84 -1.21
C SER A 96 12.13 20.72 -2.37
N PHE A 97 11.19 20.24 -3.19
CA PHE A 97 10.55 21.09 -4.20
C PHE A 97 9.68 22.20 -3.57
N HIS A 98 9.02 21.97 -2.44
CA HIS A 98 8.30 23.03 -1.73
C HIS A 98 9.22 24.14 -1.23
N SER A 99 10.42 23.80 -0.73
CA SER A 99 11.43 24.80 -0.37
C SER A 99 11.83 25.66 -1.57
N VAL A 100 12.10 25.04 -2.71
CA VAL A 100 12.40 25.74 -3.96
C VAL A 100 11.26 26.66 -4.38
N LEU A 101 10.02 26.16 -4.35
CA LEU A 101 8.84 26.92 -4.71
C LEU A 101 8.71 28.18 -3.84
N SER A 102 8.86 28.03 -2.51
CA SER A 102 8.82 29.15 -1.57
C SER A 102 9.89 30.20 -1.87
N LEU A 103 11.10 29.80 -2.26
CA LEU A 103 12.16 30.76 -2.61
C LEU A 103 11.86 31.51 -3.91
N LEU A 104 11.33 30.82 -4.92
CA LEU A 104 10.99 31.44 -6.21
C LEU A 104 9.78 32.38 -6.11
N GLU A 105 8.81 32.05 -5.25
CA GLU A 105 7.61 32.87 -4.99
C GLU A 105 7.93 34.23 -4.35
N GLU A 106 9.09 34.37 -3.70
CA GLU A 106 9.58 35.65 -3.18
C GLU A 106 10.15 36.56 -4.28
N ILE A 107 10.42 36.02 -5.47
CA ILE A 107 11.03 36.73 -6.62
C ILE A 107 10.31 36.44 -7.95
N PRO A 108 8.97 36.52 -8.02
CA PRO A 108 8.20 36.01 -9.15
C PRO A 108 8.52 36.75 -10.46
N ASP A 109 8.87 38.03 -10.40
CA ASP A 109 9.19 38.83 -11.59
C ASP A 109 10.68 38.80 -11.98
N TYR A 110 11.50 38.01 -11.28
CA TYR A 110 12.93 37.92 -11.55
C TYR A 110 13.25 36.82 -12.58
N LYS A 111 13.84 37.20 -13.72
CA LYS A 111 14.21 36.27 -14.82
C LYS A 111 13.02 35.39 -15.23
N ASP A 112 13.22 34.08 -15.28
CA ASP A 112 12.23 33.04 -15.61
C ASP A 112 11.64 32.40 -14.33
N ALA A 113 11.66 33.08 -13.18
CA ALA A 113 11.14 32.53 -11.92
C ALA A 113 9.68 32.07 -12.04
N LYS A 114 8.82 32.78 -12.79
CA LYS A 114 7.43 32.33 -13.06
C LYS A 114 7.39 30.96 -13.73
N ASP A 115 8.21 30.76 -14.76
CA ASP A 115 8.26 29.48 -15.48
C ASP A 115 8.83 28.38 -14.58
N LYS A 116 9.81 28.70 -13.74
CA LYS A 116 10.38 27.77 -12.75
C LYS A 116 9.39 27.42 -11.65
N ILE A 117 8.54 28.34 -11.22
CA ILE A 117 7.44 28.10 -10.26
C ILE A 117 6.49 27.05 -10.84
N GLU A 118 6.04 27.22 -12.08
CA GLU A 118 5.13 26.26 -12.72
C GLU A 118 5.80 24.89 -12.94
N LEU A 119 7.07 24.88 -13.37
CA LEU A 119 7.84 23.64 -13.48
C LEU A 119 8.02 22.96 -12.11
N CYS A 120 8.20 23.72 -11.05
CA CYS A 120 8.32 23.20 -9.69
C CYS A 120 7.02 22.57 -9.22
N LYS A 121 5.86 23.19 -9.49
CA LYS A 121 4.54 22.61 -9.22
C LYS A 121 4.35 21.28 -9.97
N GLU A 122 4.73 21.22 -11.24
CA GLU A 122 4.67 19.96 -12.01
C GLU A 122 5.55 18.87 -11.39
N LYS A 123 6.78 19.22 -10.98
CA LYS A 123 7.69 18.29 -10.31
C LYS A 123 7.19 17.82 -8.95
N ILE A 124 6.51 18.68 -8.19
CA ILE A 124 5.84 18.31 -6.94
C ILE A 124 4.78 17.24 -7.21
N GLU A 125 3.92 17.44 -8.21
CA GLU A 125 2.90 16.44 -8.57
C GLU A 125 3.55 15.12 -9.03
N GLN A 126 4.59 15.17 -9.86
CA GLN A 126 5.32 13.96 -10.27
C GLN A 126 5.97 13.25 -9.07
N ALA A 127 6.56 13.99 -8.13
CA ALA A 127 7.20 13.43 -6.94
C ALA A 127 6.19 12.74 -6.00
N ARG A 128 4.92 13.17 -5.98
CA ARG A 128 3.85 12.48 -5.23
C ARG A 128 3.55 11.09 -5.77
N TYR A 129 3.79 10.83 -7.05
CA TYR A 129 3.55 9.53 -7.67
C TYR A 129 4.67 8.53 -7.39
N VAL A 130 5.90 8.98 -7.13
CA VAL A 130 7.08 8.13 -6.85
C VAL A 130 6.81 7.06 -5.76
N PRO A 131 6.33 7.40 -4.55
CA PRO A 131 6.08 6.39 -3.52
C PRO A 131 4.92 5.44 -3.88
N ILE A 132 3.91 5.93 -4.61
CA ILE A 132 2.78 5.10 -5.08
C ILE A 132 3.29 4.08 -6.09
N TYR A 133 4.10 4.54 -7.03
CA TYR A 133 4.71 3.73 -8.08
C TYR A 133 5.66 2.67 -7.51
N SER A 134 6.57 3.05 -6.59
CA SER A 134 7.48 2.10 -5.94
C SER A 134 6.71 1.02 -5.18
N SER A 135 5.73 1.43 -4.37
CA SER A 135 4.87 0.51 -3.63
C SER A 135 4.07 -0.41 -4.54
N ALA A 136 3.57 0.08 -5.68
CA ALA A 136 2.87 -0.75 -6.65
C ALA A 136 3.79 -1.79 -7.29
N LYS A 137 5.02 -1.43 -7.64
CA LYS A 137 6.03 -2.36 -8.16
C LYS A 137 6.36 -3.47 -7.15
N GLU A 138 6.59 -3.12 -5.89
CA GLU A 138 6.84 -4.10 -4.83
C GLU A 138 5.68 -5.10 -4.68
N LEU A 139 4.44 -4.59 -4.66
CA LEU A 139 3.24 -5.43 -4.57
C LEU A 139 3.03 -6.31 -5.81
N LEU A 140 3.45 -5.84 -6.98
CA LEU A 140 3.37 -6.60 -8.23
C LEU A 140 4.26 -7.85 -8.22
N GLU A 141 5.34 -7.86 -7.43
CA GLU A 141 6.19 -9.05 -7.24
C GLU A 141 5.54 -10.12 -6.35
N SER A 142 4.46 -9.78 -5.64
CA SER A 142 3.70 -10.74 -4.84
C SER A 142 2.90 -11.72 -5.70
N ASN A 143 2.73 -12.94 -5.20
CA ASN A 143 1.83 -13.96 -5.77
C ASN A 143 0.46 -13.99 -5.06
N ASN A 144 0.24 -13.09 -4.10
CA ASN A 144 -0.99 -12.99 -3.35
C ASN A 144 -2.00 -12.11 -4.10
N LEU A 145 -3.23 -12.61 -4.25
CA LEU A 145 -4.30 -11.87 -4.91
C LEU A 145 -4.60 -10.52 -4.23
N ALA A 146 -4.56 -10.45 -2.90
CA ALA A 146 -4.84 -9.21 -2.17
C ALA A 146 -3.81 -8.12 -2.49
N ASP A 147 -2.51 -8.47 -2.51
CA ASP A 147 -1.43 -7.53 -2.82
C ASP A 147 -1.52 -7.05 -4.27
N LEU A 148 -1.81 -7.96 -5.21
CA LEU A 148 -2.01 -7.62 -6.61
C LEU A 148 -3.20 -6.67 -6.80
N GLN A 149 -4.30 -6.85 -6.06
CA GLN A 149 -5.44 -5.93 -6.11
C GLN A 149 -5.07 -4.53 -5.60
N ILE A 150 -4.23 -4.44 -4.55
CA ILE A 150 -3.70 -3.16 -4.06
C ILE A 150 -2.77 -2.53 -5.11
N ALA A 151 -1.91 -3.32 -5.75
CA ALA A 151 -1.03 -2.86 -6.84
C ALA A 151 -1.86 -2.27 -7.99
N ARG A 152 -2.91 -2.97 -8.44
CA ARG A 152 -3.84 -2.49 -9.47
C ARG A 152 -4.42 -1.12 -9.13
N ALA A 153 -5.01 -0.98 -7.94
CA ALA A 153 -5.62 0.27 -7.49
C ALA A 153 -4.61 1.42 -7.36
N LYS A 154 -3.35 1.12 -7.02
CA LYS A 154 -2.27 2.12 -7.00
C LYS A 154 -1.89 2.56 -8.42
N LEU A 155 -1.72 1.62 -9.35
CA LEU A 155 -1.35 1.90 -10.75
C LEU A 155 -2.43 2.67 -11.50
N GLU A 156 -3.71 2.36 -11.28
CA GLU A 156 -4.85 3.11 -11.84
C GLU A 156 -4.79 4.60 -11.49
N LYS A 157 -4.42 4.94 -10.26
CA LYS A 157 -4.29 6.34 -9.80
C LYS A 157 -3.17 7.11 -10.50
N ILE A 158 -2.17 6.41 -11.03
CA ILE A 158 -0.99 7.00 -11.65
C ILE A 158 -0.82 6.51 -13.10
N ILE A 159 -1.92 6.21 -13.80
CA ILE A 159 -1.90 5.52 -15.10
C ILE A 159 -1.07 6.24 -16.18
N ASN A 160 -0.97 7.57 -16.09
CA ASN A 160 -0.18 8.40 -17.02
C ASN A 160 1.26 8.66 -16.55
N TYR A 161 1.71 8.00 -15.49
CA TYR A 161 3.05 8.15 -14.93
C TYR A 161 3.95 6.99 -15.36
N LEU A 162 5.07 7.31 -16.03
CA LEU A 162 6.06 6.33 -16.52
C LEU A 162 5.39 5.18 -17.30
N ASP A 163 5.72 3.94 -16.95
CA ASP A 163 5.21 2.67 -17.49
C ASP A 163 4.03 2.12 -16.67
N ALA A 164 3.38 2.92 -15.82
CA ALA A 164 2.29 2.44 -14.94
C ALA A 164 1.16 1.75 -15.70
N LYS A 165 0.83 2.22 -16.91
CA LYS A 165 -0.16 1.57 -17.78
C LYS A 165 0.24 0.14 -18.19
N GLU A 166 1.52 -0.08 -18.47
CA GLU A 166 2.01 -1.42 -18.84
C GLU A 166 2.08 -2.33 -17.60
N LEU A 167 2.53 -1.79 -16.46
CA LEU A 167 2.50 -2.51 -15.20
C LEU A 167 1.07 -2.89 -14.78
N LEU A 168 0.09 -2.04 -15.06
CA LEU A 168 -1.32 -2.31 -14.78
C LEU A 168 -1.80 -3.53 -15.57
N LYS A 169 -1.48 -3.58 -16.87
CA LYS A 169 -1.79 -4.73 -17.72
C LYS A 169 -1.11 -6.01 -17.22
N GLN A 170 0.15 -5.94 -16.80
CA GLN A 170 0.85 -7.08 -16.19
C GLN A 170 0.18 -7.53 -14.88
N CYS A 171 -0.26 -6.58 -14.06
CA CYS A 171 -0.99 -6.85 -12.82
C CYS A 171 -2.30 -7.58 -13.08
N GLU A 172 -3.08 -7.15 -14.07
CA GLU A 172 -4.35 -7.78 -14.46
C GLU A 172 -4.16 -9.24 -14.93
N ILE A 173 -3.07 -9.51 -15.65
CA ILE A 173 -2.71 -10.88 -16.06
C ILE A 173 -2.43 -11.73 -14.82
N LYS A 174 -1.56 -11.26 -13.90
CA LYS A 174 -1.25 -11.99 -12.66
C LYS A 174 -2.48 -12.22 -11.78
N ILE A 175 -3.39 -11.24 -11.68
CA ILE A 175 -4.67 -11.38 -10.97
C ILE A 175 -5.49 -12.51 -11.59
N THR A 176 -5.66 -12.48 -12.91
CA THR A 176 -6.44 -13.50 -13.63
C THR A 176 -5.85 -14.90 -13.45
N GLU A 177 -4.52 -15.02 -13.43
CA GLU A 177 -3.83 -16.30 -13.18
C GLU A 177 -4.00 -16.79 -11.74
N ALA A 178 -3.88 -15.89 -10.76
CA ALA A 178 -4.09 -16.19 -9.35
C ALA A 178 -5.53 -16.66 -9.08
N GLU A 179 -6.53 -15.99 -9.65
CA GLU A 179 -7.95 -16.38 -9.56
C GLU A 179 -8.20 -17.74 -10.18
N LYS A 180 -7.65 -18.00 -11.38
CA LYS A 180 -7.75 -19.32 -12.04
C LYS A 180 -7.12 -20.42 -11.19
N LYS A 181 -5.98 -20.16 -10.55
CA LYS A 181 -5.32 -21.13 -9.68
C LYS A 181 -6.17 -21.42 -8.44
N MET A 182 -6.68 -20.40 -7.77
CA MET A 182 -7.57 -20.54 -6.62
C MET A 182 -8.83 -21.34 -6.97
N GLN A 183 -9.44 -21.08 -8.13
CA GLN A 183 -10.61 -21.81 -8.59
C GLN A 183 -10.29 -23.29 -8.85
N ARG A 184 -9.13 -23.59 -9.44
CA ARG A 184 -8.68 -24.98 -9.65
C ARG A 184 -8.45 -25.70 -8.32
N GLU A 185 -7.86 -25.03 -7.33
CA GLU A 185 -7.64 -25.61 -5.99
C GLU A 185 -8.96 -25.92 -5.28
N ILE A 186 -9.95 -25.01 -5.36
CA ILE A 186 -11.29 -25.23 -4.80
C ILE A 186 -11.97 -26.43 -5.49
N GLU A 187 -11.93 -26.49 -6.82
CA GLU A 187 -12.51 -27.60 -7.59
C GLU A 187 -11.82 -28.93 -7.25
N GLN A 188 -10.49 -28.95 -7.16
CA GLN A 188 -9.73 -30.14 -6.76
C GLN A 188 -10.12 -30.60 -5.36
N GLN A 189 -10.19 -29.69 -4.39
CA GLN A 189 -10.63 -30.03 -3.03
C GLN A 189 -12.06 -30.56 -3.00
N TYR A 190 -12.95 -30.01 -3.82
CA TYR A 190 -14.32 -30.50 -3.95
C TYR A 190 -14.36 -31.93 -4.54
N GLN A 191 -13.62 -32.18 -5.63
CA GLN A 191 -13.50 -33.49 -6.25
C GLN A 191 -12.87 -34.53 -5.31
N GLU A 192 -11.85 -34.15 -4.55
CA GLU A 192 -11.26 -35.04 -3.53
C GLU A 192 -12.25 -35.41 -2.45
N LYS A 193 -13.04 -34.45 -1.95
CA LYS A 193 -14.11 -34.72 -0.97
C LYS A 193 -15.14 -35.69 -1.53
N LEU A 194 -15.55 -35.51 -2.79
CA LEU A 194 -16.48 -36.45 -3.46
C LEU A 194 -15.88 -37.85 -3.62
N ARG A 195 -14.62 -37.95 -4.06
CA ARG A 195 -13.91 -39.24 -4.19
C ARG A 195 -13.76 -39.95 -2.85
N ARG A 196 -13.42 -39.23 -1.78
CA ARG A 196 -13.35 -39.78 -0.42
C ARG A 196 -14.70 -40.31 0.05
N LYS A 197 -15.79 -39.54 -0.15
CA LYS A 197 -17.16 -40.01 0.15
C LYS A 197 -17.51 -41.29 -0.59
N LYS A 198 -17.28 -41.34 -1.92
CA LYS A 198 -17.54 -42.54 -2.73
C LYS A 198 -16.75 -43.76 -2.23
N LYS A 199 -15.46 -43.60 -1.92
CA LYS A 199 -14.63 -44.69 -1.36
C LYS A 199 -15.18 -45.20 -0.02
N ILE A 200 -15.55 -44.30 0.89
CA ILE A 200 -16.14 -44.68 2.19
C ILE A 200 -17.46 -45.42 1.99
N THR A 201 -18.33 -44.95 1.08
CA THR A 201 -19.59 -45.63 0.77
C THR A 201 -19.38 -47.04 0.23
N ILE A 202 -18.42 -47.24 -0.68
CA ILE A 202 -18.10 -48.57 -1.24
C ILE A 202 -17.59 -49.50 -0.14
N ILE A 203 -16.66 -49.04 0.70
CA ILE A 203 -16.13 -49.84 1.82
C ILE A 203 -17.26 -50.24 2.79
N ALA A 204 -18.16 -49.31 3.12
CA ALA A 204 -19.30 -49.59 3.99
C ALA A 204 -20.21 -50.68 3.42
N ILE A 205 -20.53 -50.63 2.12
CA ILE A 205 -21.34 -51.66 1.45
C ILE A 205 -20.65 -53.03 1.49
N LEU A 206 -19.34 -53.09 1.21
CA LEU A 206 -18.58 -54.34 1.26
C LEU A 206 -18.56 -54.97 2.66
N ILE A 207 -18.44 -54.15 3.71
CA ILE A 207 -18.51 -54.62 5.10
C ILE A 207 -19.88 -55.23 5.40
N VAL A 208 -20.97 -54.59 4.97
CA VAL A 208 -22.33 -55.12 5.17
C VAL A 208 -22.51 -56.45 4.44
N ILE A 209 -22.06 -56.56 3.19
CA ILE A 209 -22.14 -57.82 2.42
C ILE A 209 -21.36 -58.94 3.12
N LEU A 210 -20.14 -58.65 3.57
CA LEU A 210 -19.30 -59.63 4.27
C LEU A 210 -19.97 -60.10 5.57
N ALA A 211 -20.56 -59.18 6.35
CA ALA A 211 -21.30 -59.52 7.56
C ALA A 211 -22.46 -60.47 7.26
N VAL A 212 -23.24 -60.21 6.20
CA VAL A 212 -24.34 -61.10 5.79
C VAL A 212 -23.82 -62.49 5.42
N LEU A 213 -22.76 -62.60 4.64
CA LEU A 213 -22.18 -63.90 4.27
C LEU A 213 -21.71 -64.70 5.49
N ILE A 214 -21.06 -64.03 6.45
CA ILE A 214 -20.65 -64.67 7.71
C ILE A 214 -21.87 -65.16 8.48
N THR A 215 -22.93 -64.36 8.61
CA THR A 215 -24.15 -64.77 9.32
C THR A 215 -24.82 -65.98 8.68
N VAL A 216 -24.92 -66.02 7.34
CA VAL A 216 -25.46 -67.17 6.61
C VAL A 216 -24.59 -68.41 6.82
N GLY A 217 -23.25 -68.26 6.77
CA GLY A 217 -22.31 -69.35 7.04
C GLY A 217 -22.47 -69.94 8.45
N ILE A 218 -22.65 -69.09 9.48
CA ILE A 218 -22.90 -69.53 10.85
C ILE A 218 -24.21 -70.32 10.95
N ILE A 219 -25.28 -69.88 10.28
CA ILE A 219 -26.57 -70.58 10.25
C ILE A 219 -26.42 -71.96 9.60
N ILE A 220 -25.79 -72.03 8.41
CA ILE A 220 -25.57 -73.31 7.72
C ILE A 220 -24.72 -74.26 8.58
N PHE A 221 -23.65 -73.74 9.21
CA PHE A 221 -22.78 -74.54 10.06
C PHE A 221 -23.51 -75.09 11.28
N SER A 222 -24.30 -74.26 11.96
CA SER A 222 -25.03 -74.65 13.18
C SER A 222 -26.19 -75.60 12.91
N VAL A 223 -26.93 -75.42 11.81
CA VAL A 223 -28.15 -76.19 11.52
C VAL A 223 -27.88 -77.46 10.72
N VAL A 224 -26.90 -77.45 9.81
CA VAL A 224 -26.68 -78.57 8.88
C VAL A 224 -25.37 -79.29 9.16
N ILE A 225 -24.25 -78.56 9.14
CA ILE A 225 -22.93 -79.19 9.16
C ILE A 225 -22.61 -79.80 10.53
N SER A 226 -22.82 -79.06 11.62
CA SER A 226 -22.50 -79.55 12.97
C SER A 226 -23.33 -80.79 13.35
N PRO A 227 -24.67 -80.82 13.16
CA PRO A 227 -25.46 -82.04 13.37
C PRO A 227 -25.07 -83.19 12.45
N SER A 228 -24.78 -82.92 11.17
CA SER A 228 -24.32 -83.92 10.20
C SER A 228 -23.00 -84.58 10.60
N MET A 229 -22.01 -83.79 11.01
CA MET A 229 -20.72 -84.32 11.48
C MET A 229 -20.90 -85.25 12.69
N LYS A 230 -21.71 -84.82 13.67
CA LYS A 230 -22.02 -85.64 14.86
C LYS A 230 -22.77 -86.92 14.48
N TYR A 231 -23.76 -86.82 13.60
CA TYR A 231 -24.51 -87.97 13.10
C TYR A 231 -23.61 -88.99 12.39
N ASN A 232 -22.75 -88.54 11.48
CA ASN A 232 -21.84 -89.43 10.75
C ASN A 232 -20.85 -90.12 11.69
N GLN A 233 -20.38 -89.40 12.72
CA GLN A 233 -19.52 -89.99 13.76
C GLN A 233 -20.30 -91.00 14.62
N ALA A 234 -21.55 -90.68 14.99
CA ALA A 234 -22.42 -91.58 15.74
C ALA A 234 -22.68 -92.89 14.99
N ILE A 235 -22.91 -92.83 13.67
CA ILE A 235 -23.07 -94.01 12.81
C ILE A 235 -21.78 -94.85 12.80
N SER A 236 -20.61 -94.20 12.71
CA SER A 236 -19.32 -94.89 12.77
C SER A 236 -19.14 -95.64 14.11
N ASP A 237 -19.44 -94.99 15.24
CA ASP A 237 -19.33 -95.59 16.57
C ASP A 237 -20.35 -96.73 16.78
N PHE A 238 -21.58 -96.56 16.27
CA PHE A 238 -22.61 -97.59 16.29
C PHE A 238 -22.17 -98.85 15.52
N ASN A 239 -21.61 -98.68 14.32
CA ASN A 239 -21.08 -99.78 13.51
C ASN A 239 -19.89 -100.49 14.19
N ASN A 240 -19.11 -99.77 14.98
CA ASN A 240 -18.00 -100.30 15.78
C ASN A 240 -18.45 -100.89 17.13
N ARG A 241 -19.77 -100.95 17.40
CA ARG A 241 -20.39 -101.47 18.63
C ARG A 241 -20.10 -100.66 19.90
N ASN A 242 -19.65 -99.42 19.76
CA ASN A 242 -19.47 -98.48 20.86
C ASN A 242 -20.78 -97.72 21.11
N TYR A 243 -21.79 -98.43 21.64
CA TYR A 243 -23.17 -97.95 21.66
C TYR A 243 -23.39 -96.74 22.58
N LEU A 244 -22.61 -96.62 23.67
CA LEU A 244 -22.75 -95.51 24.62
C LEU A 244 -22.31 -94.19 23.97
N GLU A 245 -21.15 -94.20 23.31
CA GLU A 245 -20.58 -93.06 22.59
C GLU A 245 -21.46 -92.67 21.39
N ALA A 246 -21.99 -93.66 20.66
CA ALA A 246 -22.91 -93.44 19.56
C ALA A 246 -24.21 -92.75 20.01
N ALA A 247 -24.84 -93.21 21.09
CA ALA A 247 -26.07 -92.62 21.61
C ALA A 247 -25.87 -91.17 22.08
N GLU A 248 -24.74 -90.85 22.70
CA GLU A 248 -24.42 -89.47 23.10
C GLU A 248 -24.33 -88.54 21.87
N LEU A 249 -23.71 -89.00 20.78
CA LEU A 249 -23.57 -88.23 19.56
C LEU A 249 -24.88 -88.08 18.78
N PHE A 250 -25.72 -89.12 18.73
CA PHE A 250 -27.07 -89.03 18.15
C PHE A 250 -27.95 -88.03 18.92
N SER A 251 -27.89 -88.04 20.25
CA SER A 251 -28.58 -87.05 21.10
C SER A 251 -28.11 -85.62 20.80
N LYS A 252 -26.79 -85.43 20.63
CA LYS A 252 -26.20 -84.12 20.26
C LYS A 252 -26.46 -83.71 18.80
N ALA A 253 -26.82 -84.65 17.91
CA ALA A 253 -27.28 -84.37 16.55
C ALA A 253 -28.77 -84.02 16.51
N GLY A 254 -29.52 -84.33 17.57
CA GLY A 254 -30.91 -83.91 17.76
C GLY A 254 -31.85 -84.52 16.74
N SER A 255 -32.64 -83.69 16.05
CA SER A 255 -33.59 -84.12 15.01
C SER A 255 -32.96 -84.24 13.61
N TYR A 256 -31.63 -84.23 13.51
CA TYR A 256 -30.96 -84.36 12.22
C TYR A 256 -31.10 -85.79 11.68
N GLN A 257 -31.61 -85.91 10.44
CA GLN A 257 -31.95 -87.19 9.80
C GLN A 257 -32.79 -88.09 10.74
N ASP A 258 -32.39 -89.35 10.91
CA ASP A 258 -33.05 -90.36 11.73
C ASP A 258 -32.34 -90.58 13.08
N SER A 259 -31.51 -89.62 13.55
CA SER A 259 -30.78 -89.70 14.83
C SER A 259 -31.67 -90.16 16.00
N SER A 260 -32.93 -89.70 16.02
CA SER A 260 -33.91 -90.05 17.06
C SER A 260 -34.32 -91.53 17.08
N HIS A 261 -34.11 -92.28 16.00
CA HIS A 261 -34.40 -93.72 15.93
C HIS A 261 -33.33 -94.58 16.62
N TYR A 262 -32.16 -94.01 16.93
CA TYR A 262 -31.02 -94.69 17.55
C TYR A 262 -30.90 -94.42 19.06
N LEU A 263 -31.86 -93.69 19.65
CA LEU A 263 -31.96 -93.36 21.08
C LEU A 263 -33.10 -94.14 21.73
#